data_AF-A0A831QMD4-F1
#
_entry.id   AF-A0A831QMD4-F1
#
_cell.length_a   1.000
_cell.length_b   1.000
_cell.length_c   1.000
_cell.angle_alpha   90.00
_cell.angle_beta   90.00
_cell.angle_gamma   90.00
#
_symmetry.space_group_name_H-M   'P 1'
#
loop_
_entity.id
_entity.type
_entity.pdbx_description
1 polymer ?
#
loop_
_entity_poly.entity_id
_entity_poly.type
_entity_poly.pdbx_seq_one_letter_code
_entity_poly.pdbx_strand_id
1 'polypeptide(L)' 'MEYTTFEQLALPKWIKVDNGSEFVRKVLDKWACGNLVELDFSKPSKPTDNPSIASFNGSFRDECLNVFRFL' A
#
# COMPACT_ATOMS: atom_id res chain seq x y z
N MET A 1 4.85 25.90 4.09
CA MET A 1 4.67 24.48 3.71
C MET A 1 4.18 23.77 4.95
N GLU A 2 2.86 23.61 5.06
CA GLU A 2 2.27 22.84 6.16
C GLU A 2 2.52 21.36 5.88
N TYR A 3 3.34 20.74 6.73
CA TYR A 3 3.42 19.30 6.83
C TYR A 3 2.12 18.85 7.51
N THR A 4 1.12 18.48 6.72
CA THR A 4 -0.07 17.82 7.25
C THR A 4 0.36 16.44 7.75
N THR A 5 0.72 16.37 9.02
CA THR A 5 0.86 15.10 9.74
C THR A 5 -0.48 14.37 9.62
N PHE A 6 -0.47 13.07 9.34
CA PHE A 6 -1.67 12.22 9.18
C PHE A 6 -2.66 12.26 10.38
N GLU A 7 -2.36 13.02 11.43
CA GLU A 7 -3.15 13.16 12.66
C GLU A 7 -4.55 13.78 12.46
N GLN A 8 -4.84 14.42 11.32
CA GLN A 8 -6.14 15.07 11.06
C GLN A 8 -7.09 14.26 10.18
N LEU A 9 -6.67 13.10 9.64
CA LEU A 9 -7.54 12.24 8.84
C LEU A 9 -7.95 11.02 9.68
N ALA A 10 -9.25 10.74 9.72
CA ALA A 10 -9.77 9.55 10.38
C ALA A 10 -9.05 8.30 9.84
N LEU A 11 -8.60 7.44 10.77
CA LEU A 11 -7.88 6.23 10.42
C LEU A 11 -8.79 5.26 9.64
N PRO A 12 -8.26 4.56 8.63
CA PRO A 12 -9.03 3.58 7.90
C PRO A 12 -9.38 2.41 8.83
N LYS A 13 -10.57 1.83 8.65
CA LYS A 13 -10.97 0.63 9.40
C LYS A 13 -10.10 -0.58 9.05
N TRP A 14 -9.67 -0.67 7.80
CA TRP A 14 -8.83 -1.75 7.30
C TRP A 14 -7.98 -1.26 6.12
N ILE A 15 -6.84 -1.93 5.91
CA ILE A 15 -5.90 -1.67 4.82
C ILE A 15 -5.64 -3.00 4.11
N LYS A 16 -5.72 -2.98 2.78
CA LYS A 16 -5.32 -4.11 1.95
C LYS A 16 -3.81 -4.10 1.74
N VAL A 17 -3.16 -5.22 2.04
CA VAL A 17 -1.70 -5.35 1.98
C VAL A 17 -1.35 -6.56 1.13
N ASP A 18 -0.28 -6.49 0.35
CA ASP A 18 0.27 -7.68 -0.29
C ASP A 18 1.28 -8.39 0.62
N ASN A 19 1.76 -9.57 0.20
CA ASN A 19 2.77 -10.31 0.98
C ASN A 19 4.21 -9.84 0.68
N GLY A 20 4.38 -8.59 0.22
CA GLY A 20 5.70 -8.00 0.02
C GLY A 20 6.50 -8.00 1.32
N SER A 21 7.78 -8.37 1.25
CA SER A 21 8.66 -8.45 2.43
C SER A 21 8.80 -7.12 3.19
N GLU A 22 8.56 -6.01 2.51
CA GLU A 22 8.50 -4.66 3.05
C GLU A 22 7.30 -4.45 4.00
N PHE A 23 6.20 -5.17 3.77
CA PHE A 23 4.96 -5.10 4.54
C PHE A 23 4.81 -6.25 5.55
N VAL A 24 5.54 -7.36 5.35
CA VAL A 24 5.64 -8.48 6.32
C VAL A 24 6.65 -8.14 7.43
N ARG A 25 6.54 -6.94 8.01
CA ARG A 25 7.40 -6.48 9.12
C ARG A 25 6.55 -6.24 10.37
N LYS A 26 7.06 -6.72 11.51
CA LYS A 26 6.48 -6.53 12.86
C LYS A 26 6.15 -5.07 13.22
N VAL A 27 6.80 -4.11 12.57
CA VAL A 27 6.55 -2.68 12.77
C VAL A 27 5.17 -2.28 12.24
N LEU A 28 4.78 -2.78 11.07
CA LEU A 28 3.46 -2.50 10.48
C LEU A 28 2.36 -3.13 11.32
N ASP A 29 2.55 -4.39 11.74
CA ASP A 29 1.60 -5.09 12.63
C ASP A 29 1.40 -4.35 13.94
N LYS A 30 2.50 -3.87 14.54
CA LYS A 30 2.45 -3.10 15.79
C LYS A 30 1.71 -1.78 15.63
N TRP A 31 1.94 -1.08 14.51
CA TRP A 31 1.22 0.16 14.21
C TRP A 31 -0.27 -0.10 14.01
N ALA A 32 -0.65 -1.11 13.21
CA ALA A 32 -2.03 -1.44 12.93
C ALA A 32 -2.79 -1.85 14.20
N CYS A 33 -2.17 -2.71 15.03
CA CYS A 33 -2.72 -3.11 16.32
C CYS A 33 -2.94 -1.92 17.27
N GLY A 34 -1.96 -1.00 17.36
CA GLY A 34 -2.08 0.20 18.20
C GLY A 34 -3.14 1.20 17.73
N ASN A 35 -3.52 1.14 16.45
CA ASN A 35 -4.46 2.06 15.82
C ASN A 35 -5.83 1.43 15.52
N LEU A 36 -6.06 0.17 15.93
CA LEU A 36 -7.28 -0.58 15.64
C LEU A 36 -7.60 -0.67 14.13
N VAL A 37 -6.55 -0.77 13.32
CA VAL A 37 -6.64 -0.93 11.86
C VAL A 37 -6.45 -2.41 11.51
N GLU A 38 -7.36 -2.99 10.74
CA GLU A 38 -7.24 -4.37 10.27
C GLU A 38 -6.35 -4.45 9.01
N LEU A 39 -5.40 -5.37 8.98
CA LEU A 39 -4.57 -5.63 7.79
C LEU A 39 -5.14 -6.85 7.04
N ASP A 40 -5.66 -6.62 5.83
CA ASP A 40 -6.18 -7.67 4.94
C ASP A 40 -5.09 -8.06 3.92
N PHE A 41 -4.41 -9.18 4.19
CA PHE A 41 -3.34 -9.69 3.34
C PHE A 41 -3.87 -10.43 2.12
N SER A 42 -3.31 -10.15 0.95
CA SER A 42 -3.65 -10.86 -0.28
C SER A 42 -3.30 -12.35 -0.19
N LYS A 43 -4.07 -13.22 -0.86
CA LYS A 43 -3.80 -14.66 -0.84
C LYS A 43 -2.55 -14.99 -1.67
N PRO A 44 -1.64 -15.88 -1.21
CA PRO A 44 -0.34 -16.16 -1.84
C PRO A 44 -0.35 -16.70 -3.28
N SER A 45 -1.50 -16.88 -3.92
CA SER A 45 -1.60 -17.53 -5.23
C SER A 45 -2.61 -16.88 -6.19
N LYS A 46 -3.14 -15.69 -5.85
CA LYS A 46 -4.20 -15.06 -6.64
C LYS A 46 -3.85 -13.61 -6.97
N PRO A 47 -3.08 -13.36 -8.05
CA PRO A 47 -2.77 -12.00 -8.51
C PRO A 47 -4.02 -11.17 -8.84
N THR A 48 -5.15 -11.84 -9.07
CA THR A 48 -6.46 -11.22 -9.30
C THR A 48 -7.14 -10.70 -8.02
N ASP A 49 -6.64 -11.01 -6.82
CA ASP A 49 -7.21 -10.48 -5.57
C ASP A 49 -6.86 -9.01 -5.35
N ASN A 50 -5.99 -8.41 -6.17
CA ASN A 50 -5.60 -7.01 -6.07
C ASN A 50 -5.57 -6.24 -7.41
N PRO A 51 -6.66 -6.31 -8.22
CA PRO A 51 -6.63 -5.84 -9.60
C PRO A 51 -6.51 -4.31 -9.69
N SER A 52 -7.11 -3.58 -8.76
CA SER A 52 -7.06 -2.12 -8.72
C SER A 52 -5.65 -1.61 -8.40
N ILE A 53 -4.96 -2.21 -7.41
CA ILE A 53 -3.60 -1.81 -7.06
C ILE A 53 -2.61 -2.24 -8.15
N ALA A 54 -2.78 -3.42 -8.75
CA ALA A 54 -1.96 -3.85 -9.88
C ALA A 54 -2.12 -2.92 -11.09
N SER A 55 -3.35 -2.54 -11.43
CA SER A 55 -3.66 -1.58 -12.49
C SER A 55 -3.04 -0.21 -12.20
N PHE A 56 -3.23 0.32 -10.99
CA PHE A 56 -2.64 1.60 -10.57
C PHE A 56 -1.11 1.56 -10.66
N ASN A 57 -0.47 0.53 -10.13
CA ASN A 57 0.99 0.39 -10.17
C ASN A 57 1.52 0.28 -11.60
N GLY A 58 0.77 -0.37 -12.50
CA GLY A 58 1.08 -0.44 -13.93
C GLY A 58 1.01 0.94 -14.58
N SER A 59 -0.14 1.60 -14.50
CA SER A 59 -0.35 2.95 -15.06
C SER A 59 0.66 3.96 -14.49
N PHE A 60 0.90 3.95 -13.18
CA PHE A 60 1.88 4.85 -12.56
C PHE A 60 3.30 4.59 -13.07
N ARG A 61 3.70 3.33 -13.26
CA ARG A 61 5.01 3.02 -13.85
C ARG A 61 5.08 3.54 -15.27
N ASP A 62 4.05 3.34 -16.08
CA ASP A 62 4.05 3.77 -17.47
C ASP A 62 4.03 5.29 -17.63
N GLU A 63 3.26 5.98 -16.81
CA GLU A 63 3.05 7.43 -16.89
C GLU A 63 4.10 8.26 -16.13
N CYS A 64 4.78 7.70 -15.13
CA CYS A 64 5.70 8.49 -14.28
C CYS A 64 7.12 7.95 -14.25
N LEU A 65 7.34 6.63 -14.36
CA LEU A 65 8.66 6.03 -14.16
C LEU A 65 9.31 5.61 -15.49
N ASN A 66 8.51 5.11 -16.43
CA ASN A 66 8.97 4.65 -17.75
C ASN A 66 9.09 5.81 -18.76
N VAL A 67 8.58 7.00 -18.43
CA VAL A 67 8.73 8.22 -19.23
C VAL A 67 10.19 8.72 -19.22
N PHE A 68 10.92 8.46 -18.14
CA PHE A 68 12.37 8.71 -18.03
C PHE A 68 13.20 7.49 -18.49
N ARG A 69 12.77 6.82 -19.57
CA ARG A 69 13.70 5.94 -20.27
C ARG A 69 14.79 6.82 -20.86
N PHE A 70 15.99 6.79 -20.26
CA PHE A 70 17.18 7.42 -20.79
C PHE A 70 17.32 7.01 -22.27
N LEU A 71 17.19 7.98 -23.16
CA LEU A 71 17.78 7.93 -24.50
C LEU A 71 19.30 8.10 -24.35
#